data_AF-A0A396I3J6-F1
#
_entry.id   AF-A0A396I3J6-F1
#
_cell.length_a   1.000
_cell.length_b   1.000
_cell.length_c   1.000
_cell.angle_alpha   90.00
_cell.angle_beta   90.00
_cell.angle_gamma   90.00
#
_symmetry.space_group_name_H-M   'P 1'
#
loop_
_entity.id
_entity.type
_entity.pdbx_description
1 polymer ?
#
loop_
_entity_poly.entity_id
_entity_poly.type
_entity_poly.pdbx_seq_one_letter_code
_entity_poly.pdbx_strand_id
1 'polypeptide(L)'
;MPEAPKQNQSSKKTIENDDAISNTITNNNKKALKYIEDVTMNANEIQERVLAEILSSSALVEYLQRHGLNGRRDRKTFKKVVPVVTYEDLKVDIDRIANGDASPILCSKPISEFLTRSVYQII
;
A
#
# COMPACT_ATOMS: atom_id res chain seq x y z
N MET A 1 -68.44 26.43 10.55
CA MET A 1 -67.26 26.77 9.74
C MET A 1 -66.05 26.09 10.36
N PRO A 2 -65.17 25.42 9.59
CA PRO A 2 -63.98 24.75 10.13
C PRO A 2 -62.86 25.75 10.42
N GLU A 3 -62.18 25.58 11.54
CA GLU A 3 -60.94 26.30 11.86
C GLU A 3 -59.81 25.88 10.89
N ALA A 4 -58.99 26.85 10.47
CA ALA A 4 -57.84 26.61 9.62
C ALA A 4 -56.76 25.79 10.35
N PRO A 5 -56.03 24.88 9.67
CA PRO A 5 -54.96 24.12 10.31
C PRO A 5 -53.80 25.04 10.66
N LYS A 6 -53.38 25.02 11.93
CA LYS A 6 -52.13 25.66 12.37
C LYS A 6 -50.96 24.93 11.71
N GLN A 7 -50.25 25.62 10.82
CA GLN A 7 -48.88 25.22 10.46
C GLN A 7 -48.01 25.34 11.70
N ASN A 8 -47.42 24.24 12.16
CA ASN A 8 -46.17 24.36 12.90
C ASN A 8 -45.33 23.06 12.92
N GLN A 9 -44.04 23.27 12.66
CA GLN A 9 -42.88 22.43 13.03
C GLN A 9 -42.53 21.24 12.14
N SER A 10 -42.36 21.49 10.83
CA SER A 10 -41.26 20.89 10.07
C SER A 10 -40.30 22.01 9.74
N SER A 11 -39.07 21.98 10.28
CA SER A 11 -37.85 22.72 9.83
C SER A 11 -37.03 23.24 11.00
N LYS A 12 -36.34 22.37 11.77
CA LYS A 12 -35.16 22.80 12.55
C LYS A 12 -34.18 21.70 12.95
N LYS A 13 -34.08 20.58 12.23
CA LYS A 13 -33.17 19.47 12.60
C LYS A 13 -32.29 18.92 11.48
N THR A 14 -31.99 19.73 10.46
CA THR A 14 -31.12 19.30 9.33
C THR A 14 -29.85 20.14 9.20
N ILE A 15 -29.83 21.38 9.69
CA ILE A 15 -28.78 22.35 9.34
C ILE A 15 -27.45 22.12 10.12
N GLU A 16 -27.48 21.54 11.33
CA GLU A 16 -26.25 21.35 12.13
C GLU A 16 -25.38 20.15 11.68
N ASN A 17 -25.96 19.15 11.00
CA ASN A 17 -25.24 17.95 10.57
C ASN A 17 -24.49 18.14 9.25
N ASP A 18 -25.02 18.96 8.34
CA ASP A 18 -24.43 19.17 7.02
C ASP A 18 -23.11 19.96 7.10
N ASP A 19 -23.04 20.95 7.99
CA ASP A 19 -21.82 21.73 8.23
C ASP A 19 -20.71 20.88 8.88
N ALA A 20 -21.06 19.98 9.82
CA ALA A 20 -20.10 19.08 10.46
C ALA A 20 -19.52 18.04 9.49
N ILE A 21 -20.35 17.48 8.61
CA ILE A 21 -19.93 16.54 7.56
C ILE A 21 -19.03 17.26 6.54
N SER A 22 -19.44 18.45 6.08
CA SER A 22 -18.67 19.27 5.14
C SER A 22 -17.29 19.63 5.69
N ASN A 23 -17.23 20.02 6.97
CA ASN A 23 -15.98 20.31 7.67
C ASN A 23 -15.07 19.07 7.79
N THR A 24 -15.65 17.90 8.07
CA THR A 24 -14.91 16.63 8.16
C THR A 24 -14.29 16.24 6.81
N ILE A 25 -15.08 16.31 5.73
CA ILE A 25 -14.61 16.04 4.36
C ILE A 25 -13.48 17.01 3.99
N THR A 26 -13.67 18.30 4.25
CA THR A 26 -12.68 19.34 3.95
C THR A 26 -11.37 19.10 4.70
N ASN A 27 -11.44 18.71 5.97
CA ASN A 27 -10.25 18.38 6.76
C ASN A 27 -9.52 17.13 6.23
N ASN A 28 -10.27 16.08 5.85
CA ASN A 28 -9.69 14.87 5.27
C ASN A 28 -9.01 15.16 3.93
N ASN A 29 -9.63 15.96 3.06
CA ASN A 29 -9.04 16.39 1.80
C ASN A 29 -7.75 17.19 2.02
N LYS A 30 -7.75 18.13 2.99
CA LYS A 30 -6.54 18.88 3.36
C LYS A 30 -5.41 17.95 3.84
N LYS A 31 -5.73 16.95 4.67
CA LYS A 31 -4.74 15.95 5.13
C LYS A 31 -4.20 15.11 3.97
N ALA A 32 -5.06 14.68 3.05
CA ALA A 32 -4.65 13.88 1.89
C ALA A 32 -3.75 14.69 0.94
N LEU A 33 -4.13 15.94 0.63
CA LEU A 33 -3.32 16.84 -0.20
C LEU A 33 -1.98 17.14 0.44
N LYS A 34 -1.96 17.46 1.74
CA LYS A 34 -0.72 17.68 2.49
C LYS A 34 0.16 16.42 2.48
N TYR A 35 -0.42 15.25 2.67
CA TYR A 35 0.33 13.99 2.60
C TYR A 35 0.98 13.83 1.21
N ILE A 36 0.24 14.04 0.12
CA ILE A 36 0.79 13.98 -1.25
C ILE A 36 1.93 14.97 -1.43
N GLU A 37 1.78 16.21 -0.98
CA GLU A 37 2.85 17.22 -1.02
C GLU A 37 4.08 16.77 -0.25
N ASP A 38 3.90 16.29 1.00
CA ASP A 38 4.99 15.81 1.84
C ASP A 38 5.71 14.59 1.24
N VAL A 39 4.98 13.60 0.69
CA VAL A 39 5.62 12.41 0.09
C VAL A 39 6.32 12.70 -1.24
N THR A 40 5.80 13.64 -2.03
CA THR A 40 6.40 13.99 -3.33
C THR A 40 7.60 14.92 -3.17
N MET A 41 7.57 15.84 -2.20
CA MET A 41 8.70 16.73 -1.89
C MET A 41 9.90 15.97 -1.32
N ASN A 42 9.68 14.91 -0.54
CA ASN A 42 10.72 14.13 0.13
C ASN A 42 10.90 12.73 -0.49
N ALA A 43 10.66 12.60 -1.79
CA ALA A 43 10.56 11.30 -2.46
C ALA A 43 11.84 10.47 -2.35
N ASN A 44 13.03 11.09 -2.43
CA ASN A 44 14.29 10.35 -2.34
C ASN A 44 14.50 9.74 -0.94
N GLU A 45 14.31 10.53 0.12
CA GLU A 45 14.45 10.11 1.52
C GLU A 45 13.41 9.03 1.87
N ILE A 46 12.19 9.20 1.38
CA ILE A 46 11.11 8.24 1.62
C ILE A 46 11.39 6.92 0.90
N GLN A 47 11.81 6.95 -0.36
CA GLN A 47 12.16 5.72 -1.09
C GLN A 47 13.38 5.01 -0.49
N GLU A 48 14.37 5.74 0.01
CA GLU A 48 15.49 5.13 0.74
C GLU A 48 15.03 4.44 2.03
N ARG A 49 14.12 5.06 2.79
CA ARG A 49 13.55 4.46 4.01
C ARG A 49 12.72 3.23 3.71
N VAL A 50 11.84 3.32 2.70
CA VAL A 50 11.00 2.19 2.26
C VAL A 50 11.86 1.00 1.88
N LEU A 51 12.93 1.21 1.09
CA LEU A 51 13.87 0.14 0.75
C LEU A 51 14.51 -0.43 2.03
N ALA A 52 15.02 0.41 2.93
CA ALA A 52 15.66 -0.05 4.15
C ALA A 52 14.72 -0.87 5.05
N GLU A 53 13.42 -0.52 5.11
CA GLU A 53 12.38 -1.25 5.84
C GLU A 53 12.11 -2.62 5.21
N ILE A 54 11.88 -2.68 3.89
CA ILE A 54 11.71 -3.93 3.13
C ILE A 54 12.87 -4.87 3.40
N LEU A 55 14.11 -4.39 3.24
CA LEU A 55 15.31 -5.21 3.37
C LEU A 55 15.53 -5.74 4.80
N SER A 56 15.16 -5.00 5.84
CA SER A 56 15.17 -5.57 7.20
C SER A 56 14.07 -6.56 7.44
N SER A 57 12.86 -6.27 6.97
CA SER A 57 11.74 -7.18 7.19
C SER A 57 12.03 -8.52 6.54
N SER A 58 12.74 -8.52 5.41
CA SER A 58 13.06 -9.70 4.61
C SER A 58 14.52 -10.15 4.72
N ALA A 59 15.29 -9.68 5.71
CA ALA A 59 16.75 -9.91 5.77
C ALA A 59 17.17 -11.39 5.72
N LEU A 60 16.28 -12.29 6.16
CA LEU A 60 16.51 -13.73 6.25
C LEU A 60 15.76 -14.55 5.20
N VAL A 61 15.12 -13.91 4.22
CA VAL A 61 14.42 -14.65 3.17
C VAL A 61 15.41 -15.27 2.19
N GLU A 62 15.10 -16.45 1.67
CA GLU A 62 15.99 -17.23 0.79
C GLU A 62 16.45 -16.42 -0.43
N TYR A 63 15.57 -15.59 -1.00
CA TYR A 63 15.90 -14.77 -2.17
C TYR A 63 16.98 -13.72 -1.89
N LEU A 64 16.94 -13.03 -0.75
CA LEU A 64 17.98 -12.05 -0.42
C LEU A 64 19.28 -12.72 0.04
N GLN A 65 19.18 -13.89 0.66
CA GLN A 65 20.35 -14.69 1.06
C GLN A 65 21.10 -15.25 -0.15
N ARG A 66 20.41 -15.82 -1.15
CA ARG A 66 21.05 -16.37 -2.36
C ARG A 66 21.76 -15.30 -3.20
N HIS A 67 21.30 -14.05 -3.13
CA HIS A 67 21.95 -12.91 -3.78
C HIS A 67 23.01 -12.22 -2.90
N GLY A 68 23.33 -12.77 -1.73
CA GLY A 68 24.45 -12.31 -0.90
C GLY A 68 24.23 -10.95 -0.25
N LEU A 69 22.99 -10.52 -0.06
CA LEU A 69 22.70 -9.25 0.62
C LEU A 69 23.10 -9.29 2.10
N ASN A 70 23.13 -10.48 2.73
CA ASN A 70 23.68 -10.74 4.06
C ASN A 70 23.19 -9.76 5.14
N GLY A 71 21.89 -9.43 5.12
CA GLY A 71 21.27 -8.49 6.08
C GLY A 71 21.63 -7.02 5.88
N ARG A 72 22.36 -6.65 4.81
CA ARG A 72 22.64 -5.25 4.45
C ARG A 72 21.36 -4.58 3.96
N ARG A 73 21.19 -3.32 4.33
CA ARG A 73 19.96 -2.54 4.09
C ARG A 73 20.19 -1.29 3.27
N ASP A 74 21.44 -1.03 2.86
CA ASP A 74 21.80 0.17 2.13
C ASP A 74 21.52 0.03 0.62
N ARG A 75 21.04 1.12 0.03
CA ARG A 75 20.69 1.22 -1.39
C ARG A 75 21.84 0.84 -2.32
N LYS A 76 23.08 1.15 -1.94
CA LYS A 76 24.27 0.92 -2.77
C LYS A 76 24.58 -0.56 -2.89
N THR A 77 24.57 -1.29 -1.78
CA THR A 77 24.75 -2.75 -1.78
C THR A 77 23.61 -3.42 -2.53
N PHE A 78 22.36 -3.05 -2.24
CA PHE A 78 21.19 -3.63 -2.92
C PHE A 78 21.32 -3.57 -4.44
N LYS A 79 21.62 -2.38 -4.99
CA LYS A 79 21.82 -2.18 -6.43
C LYS A 79 22.98 -2.98 -7.02
N LYS A 80 23.98 -3.33 -6.21
CA LYS A 80 25.16 -4.07 -6.67
C LYS A 80 24.92 -5.58 -6.71
N VAL A 81 24.11 -6.11 -5.79
CA VAL A 81 24.03 -7.56 -5.54
C VAL A 81 22.70 -8.18 -5.98
N VAL A 82 21.60 -7.42 -5.94
CA VAL A 82 20.28 -7.93 -6.33
C VAL A 82 20.06 -7.63 -7.81
N PRO A 83 19.83 -8.66 -8.65
CA PRO A 83 19.63 -8.46 -10.09
C PRO A 83 18.24 -7.87 -10.38
N VAL A 84 18.11 -7.27 -11.56
CA VAL A 84 16.80 -6.98 -12.15
C VAL A 84 16.28 -8.28 -12.77
N VAL A 85 15.06 -8.68 -12.43
CA VAL A 85 14.48 -9.99 -12.77
C VAL A 85 13.16 -9.86 -13.53
N THR A 86 12.81 -10.87 -14.33
CA THR A 86 11.47 -11.04 -14.92
C THR A 86 10.62 -11.99 -14.08
N TYR A 87 9.39 -12.26 -14.52
CA TYR A 87 8.51 -13.23 -13.84
C TYR A 87 9.08 -14.65 -13.90
N GLU A 88 9.69 -15.01 -15.03
CA GLU A 88 10.25 -16.33 -15.28
C GLU A 88 11.38 -16.67 -14.31
N ASP A 89 12.22 -15.68 -13.96
CA ASP A 89 13.31 -15.84 -12.99
C ASP A 89 12.79 -16.18 -11.58
N LEU A 90 11.59 -15.71 -11.22
CA LEU A 90 10.96 -15.94 -9.91
C LEU A 90 9.97 -17.11 -9.93
N LYS A 91 9.69 -17.70 -11.09
CA LYS A 91 8.63 -18.70 -11.24
C LYS A 91 8.82 -19.90 -10.32
N VAL A 92 10.06 -20.38 -10.17
CA VAL A 92 10.37 -21.52 -9.29
C VAL A 92 10.05 -21.22 -7.83
N ASP A 93 10.38 -20.01 -7.36
CA ASP A 93 10.05 -19.59 -5.99
C ASP A 93 8.53 -19.45 -5.80
N ILE A 94 7.84 -18.89 -6.80
CA ILE A 94 6.38 -18.73 -6.80
C ILE A 94 5.67 -20.09 -6.79
N ASP A 95 6.11 -21.04 -7.63
CA ASP A 95 5.54 -22.39 -7.70
C ASP A 95 5.74 -23.14 -6.37
N ARG A 96 6.89 -22.98 -5.70
CA ARG A 96 7.11 -23.56 -4.35
C ARG A 96 6.08 -23.04 -3.35
N ILE A 97 5.87 -21.73 -3.30
CA ILE A 97 4.90 -21.10 -2.40
C ILE A 97 3.47 -21.58 -2.75
N ALA A 98 3.12 -21.64 -4.04
CA ALA A 98 1.82 -22.10 -4.49
C ALA A 98 1.54 -23.57 -4.14
N ASN A 99 2.58 -24.41 -4.09
CA ASN A 99 2.50 -25.79 -3.64
C ASN A 99 2.50 -25.95 -2.10
N GLY A 100 2.48 -24.85 -1.35
CA GLY A 100 2.34 -24.86 0.11
C GLY A 100 3.66 -24.76 0.89
N ASP A 101 4.79 -24.43 0.24
CA ASP A 101 6.03 -24.15 0.96
C ASP A 101 5.87 -22.86 1.81
N ALA A 102 5.88 -23.03 3.14
CA ALA A 102 5.73 -21.94 4.10
C ALA A 102 7.08 -21.33 4.55
N SER A 103 8.19 -21.77 3.95
CA SER A 103 9.51 -21.20 4.20
C SER A 103 9.55 -19.72 3.77
N PRO A 104 10.39 -18.88 4.40
CA PRO A 104 10.52 -17.47 4.03
C PRO A 104 11.29 -17.32 2.71
N ILE A 105 10.65 -17.61 1.57
CA ILE A 105 11.30 -17.62 0.26
C ILE A 105 11.50 -16.19 -0.27
N LEU A 106 10.40 -15.46 -0.46
CA LEU A 106 10.38 -14.07 -0.98
C LEU A 106 10.02 -13.03 0.09
N CYS A 107 9.25 -13.42 1.10
CA CYS A 107 8.74 -12.56 2.15
C CYS A 107 8.97 -13.21 3.52
N SER A 108 9.17 -12.40 4.56
CA SER A 108 9.25 -12.88 5.94
C SER A 108 7.89 -13.23 6.55
N LYS A 109 6.82 -12.68 5.98
CA LYS A 109 5.44 -13.03 6.32
C LYS A 109 4.91 -14.03 5.28
N PRO A 110 4.09 -15.02 5.70
CA PRO A 110 3.46 -15.95 4.78
C PRO A 110 2.64 -15.23 3.70
N ILE A 111 2.70 -15.72 2.47
CA ILE A 111 1.87 -15.21 1.36
C ILE A 111 0.45 -15.76 1.51
N SER A 112 -0.53 -14.87 1.61
CA SER A 112 -1.94 -15.23 1.80
C SER A 112 -2.68 -15.52 0.51
N GLU A 113 -2.28 -14.89 -0.59
CA GLU A 113 -2.98 -14.95 -1.87
C GLU A 113 -2.04 -14.60 -3.03
N PHE A 114 -2.41 -15.05 -4.23
CA PHE A 114 -1.76 -14.66 -5.48
C PHE A 114 -2.69 -13.77 -6.30
N LEU A 115 -2.22 -12.57 -6.64
CA LEU A 115 -2.94 -11.66 -7.53
C LEU A 115 -2.57 -11.98 -8.98
N THR A 116 -3.53 -12.45 -9.77
CA THR A 116 -3.31 -12.79 -11.18
C THR A 116 -3.34 -11.52 -12.04
N ARG A 117 -2.22 -11.21 -12.69
CA ARG A 117 -2.15 -10.10 -13.66
C ARG A 117 -2.86 -10.49 -14.95
N SER A 118 -3.76 -9.63 -15.44
CA SER A 118 -4.30 -9.75 -16.79
C SER A 118 -3.23 -9.37 -17.82
N VAL A 119 -2.93 -10.28 -18.74
CA VAL A 119 -2.05 -10.01 -19.89
C VAL A 119 -2.93 -9.98 -21.13
N TYR A 120 -3.21 -8.78 -21.65
CA TYR A 120 -3.88 -8.66 -22.95
C TYR A 120 -2.83 -8.85 -24.04
N GLN A 121 -2.98 -9.92 -24.84
CA GLN A 121 -2.22 -10.07 -26.08
C GLN A 121 -2.77 -9.02 -27.06
N ILE A 122 -1.98 -8.00 -27.39
CA ILE A 122 -2.28 -7.15 -28.56
C ILE A 122 -1.99 -8.03 -29.78
N ILE A 123 -3.05 -8.40 -30.50
CA ILE A 123 -2.99 -9.07 -31.80
C ILE A 123 -2.96 -8.01 -32.90
#